data_AF-A0A928NEF2-F1
#
_entry.id   AF-A0A928NEF2-F1
#
_cell.length_a   1.000
_cell.length_b   1.000
_cell.length_c   1.000
_cell.angle_alpha   90.00
_cell.angle_beta   90.00
_cell.angle_gamma   90.00
#
_symmetry.space_group_name_H-M   'P 1'
#
loop_
_entity.id
_entity.type
_entity.pdbx_description
1 polymer ?
#
loop_
_entity_poly.entity_id
_entity_poly.type
_entity_poly.pdbx_seq_one_letter_code
_entity_poly.pdbx_strand_id
1 'polypeptide(L)' 'MEIKTIEITEIKADEGKVLTNGDTYSSVGGSVFLGINDKAENWHEITEEEYNEVIKLQEETAKMQDI' A
#
# COMPACT_ATOMS: atom_id res chain seq x y z
N MET A 1 26.77 -16.27 20.76
CA MET A 1 25.39 -15.97 20.29
C MET A 1 25.24 -14.47 20.34
N GLU A 2 25.15 -13.82 19.19
CA GLU A 2 24.88 -12.38 19.11
C GLU A 2 23.37 -12.19 18.98
N ILE A 3 22.80 -11.31 19.79
CA ILE A 3 21.39 -10.91 19.69
C ILE A 3 21.37 -9.59 18.93
N LYS A 4 20.56 -9.51 17.87
CA LYS A 4 20.37 -8.27 17.10
C LYS A 4 18.91 -7.83 17.20
N THR A 5 18.70 -6.59 17.63
CA THR A 5 17.38 -5.95 17.63
C THR A 5 17.08 -5.39 16.25
N ILE A 6 15.86 -5.60 15.75
CA ILE A 6 15.36 -5.02 14.51
C ILE A 6 14.24 -4.05 14.88
N GLU A 7 14.36 -2.82 14.41
CA GLU A 7 13.30 -1.81 14.52
C GLU A 7 12.43 -1.87 13.26
N ILE A 8 11.11 -1.91 13.44
CA ILE A 8 10.13 -1.89 12.36
C ILE A 8 9.42 -0.54 12.42
N THR A 9 9.33 0.15 11.29
CA THR A 9 8.62 1.42 11.18
C THR A 9 7.19 1.16 10.70
N GLU A 10 6.21 1.76 11.35
CA GLU A 10 4.82 1.78 10.88
C GLU A 10 4.50 3.16 10.32
N ILE A 11 3.92 3.20 9.12
CA ILE A 11 3.31 4.40 8.55
C ILE A 11 1.79 4.20 8.50
N LYS A 12 1.04 5.27 8.71
CA LYS A 12 -0.42 5.23 8.79
C LYS A 12 -1.03 6.27 7.88
N ALA A 13 -2.08 5.87 7.17
CA ALA A 13 -2.87 6.76 6.35
C ALA A 13 -3.74 7.67 7.22
N ASP A 14 -3.98 8.88 6.75
CA ASP A 14 -5.06 9.73 7.25
C ASP A 14 -6.44 9.04 7.08
N GLU A 15 -7.42 9.47 7.87
CA GLU A 15 -8.77 8.91 7.82
C GLU A 15 -9.39 9.11 6.42
N GLY A 16 -9.92 8.03 5.84
CA GLY A 16 -10.46 8.04 4.47
C GLY A 16 -9.40 8.02 3.36
N LYS A 17 -8.12 7.89 3.71
CA LYS A 17 -7.01 7.73 2.75
C LYS A 17 -6.49 6.30 2.69
N VAL A 18 -5.83 5.98 1.59
CA VAL A 18 -5.15 4.71 1.35
C VAL A 18 -3.69 4.99 1.07
N LEU A 19 -2.78 4.25 1.71
CA LEU A 19 -1.36 4.30 1.39
C LEU A 19 -1.06 3.42 0.18
N THR A 20 -0.26 3.93 -0.74
CA THR A 20 0.26 3.16 -1.87
C THR A 20 1.69 3.53 -2.21
N ASN A 21 2.44 2.55 -2.73
CA ASN A 21 3.75 2.73 -3.35
C ASN A 21 3.72 2.46 -4.87
N GLY A 22 2.52 2.37 -5.46
CA GLY A 22 2.29 2.02 -6.87
C GLY A 22 2.07 0.52 -7.12
N ASP A 23 2.70 -0.34 -6.34
CA ASP A 23 2.56 -1.80 -6.47
C ASP A 23 1.56 -2.39 -5.47
N THR A 24 1.49 -1.79 -4.28
CA THR A 24 0.70 -2.27 -3.15
C THR A 24 -0.18 -1.17 -2.57
N TYR A 25 -1.25 -1.56 -1.91
CA TYR A 25 -2.23 -0.66 -1.31
C TYR A 25 -2.56 -1.14 0.11
N SER A 26 -2.66 -0.21 1.06
CA SER A 26 -3.23 -0.48 2.38
C SER A 26 -4.76 -0.55 2.31
N SER A 27 -5.41 -0.97 3.39
CA SER A 27 -6.85 -0.69 3.56
C SER A 27 -7.08 0.82 3.77
N VAL A 28 -8.31 1.29 3.52
CA VAL A 28 -8.73 2.66 3.82
C VAL A 28 -8.56 2.96 5.32
N GLY A 29 -7.90 4.07 5.65
CA GLY A 29 -7.50 4.45 7.01
C GLY A 29 -6.46 3.51 7.66
N GLY A 30 -5.85 2.62 6.86
CA GLY A 30 -4.96 1.56 7.31
C GLY A 30 -3.52 2.00 7.55
N SER A 31 -2.71 1.04 8.01
CA SER A 31 -1.26 1.22 8.21
C SER A 31 -0.44 0.16 7.49
N VAL A 32 0.83 0.47 7.27
CA VAL A 32 1.81 -0.42 6.64
C VAL A 32 3.07 -0.47 7.49
N PHE A 33 3.59 -1.68 7.72
CA PHE A 33 4.89 -1.90 8.34
C PHE A 33 5.97 -1.96 7.28
N LEU A 34 6.95 -1.08 7.39
CA LEU A 34 8.07 -0.98 6.46
C LEU A 34 9.09 -2.08 6.73
N GLY A 35 9.51 -2.75 5.65
CA GLY A 35 10.66 -3.65 5.69
C GLY A 35 11.97 -2.89 5.91
N ILE A 36 13.04 -3.62 6.24
CA ILE A 36 14.36 -3.05 6.57
C ILE A 36 14.97 -2.13 5.49
N ASN A 37 14.54 -2.27 4.23
CA ASN A 37 15.02 -1.47 3.10
C ASN A 37 13.92 -0.59 2.49
N ASP A 38 12.71 -0.61 3.05
CA ASP A 38 11.62 0.23 2.57
C ASP A 38 11.67 1.60 3.24
N LYS A 39 11.21 2.62 2.52
CA LYS A 39 11.26 4.01 2.96
C LYS A 39 9.87 4.60 2.91
N ALA A 40 9.49 5.30 3.98
CA ALA A 40 8.21 6.02 4.04
C ALA A 40 8.00 6.97 2.85
N GLU A 41 9.08 7.54 2.31
CA GLU A 41 9.04 8.44 1.14
C GLU A 41 8.56 7.77 -0.16
N ASN A 42 8.62 6.44 -0.25
CA ASN A 42 8.08 5.71 -1.40
C ASN A 42 6.55 5.58 -1.33
N TRP A 43 5.96 5.85 -0.17
CA TRP A 43 4.54 5.73 0.08
C TRP A 43 3.89 7.11 0.01
N HIS A 44 2.72 7.16 -0.62
CA HIS A 44 1.89 8.35 -0.67
C HIS A 44 0.42 7.96 -0.47
N GLU A 45 -0.37 8.96 -0.13
CA GLU A 45 -1.79 8.78 0.14
C GLU A 45 -2.62 9.09 -1.10
N ILE A 46 -3.58 8.23 -1.36
CA ILE A 46 -4.66 8.44 -2.32
C ILE A 46 -6.00 8.39 -1.60
N THR A 47 -7.04 8.92 -2.23
CA THR A 47 -8.43 8.80 -1.75
C THR A 47 -8.97 7.38 -1.99
N GLU A 48 -10.04 7.04 -1.25
CA GLU A 48 -10.80 5.82 -1.50
C GLU A 48 -11.39 5.77 -2.92
N GLU A 49 -11.81 6.91 -3.48
CA GLU A 49 -12.32 6.99 -4.84
C GLU A 49 -11.25 6.61 -5.87
N GLU A 50 -10.06 7.21 -5.77
CA GLU A 50 -8.91 6.87 -6.63
C GLU A 50 -8.53 5.39 -6.49
N TYR A 51 -8.54 4.83 -5.28
CA TYR A 51 -8.28 3.41 -5.06
C TYR A 51 -9.30 2.52 -5.78
N ASN A 52 -10.60 2.83 -5.65
CA ASN A 52 -11.67 2.05 -6.26
C ASN A 52 -11.61 2.08 -7.80
N GLU A 53 -11.24 3.21 -8.39
CA GLU A 53 -11.02 3.31 -9.84
C GLU A 53 -9.90 2.39 -10.31
N VAL A 54 -8.77 2.36 -9.60
CA VAL A 54 -7.64 1.50 -9.95
C VAL A 54 -8.00 0.01 -9.87
N ILE A 55 -8.64 -0.42 -8.78
CA ILE A 55 -9.06 -1.82 -8.61
C ILE A 55 -10.03 -2.24 -9.71
N LYS A 56 -11.00 -1.39 -10.05
CA LYS A 56 -11.95 -1.66 -11.13
C LYS A 56 -11.24 -1.87 -12.47
N LEU A 57 -10.28 -1.01 -12.81
CA LEU A 57 -9.48 -1.13 -14.04
C LEU A 57 -8.64 -2.42 -14.07
N GLN A 58 -8.09 -2.83 -12.93
CA GLN A 58 -7.34 -4.09 -12.82
C GLN A 58 -8.24 -5.31 -13.06
N GLU A 59 -9.45 -5.33 -12.49
CA GLU A 59 -10.43 -6.40 -12.70
C GLU A 59 -10.91 -6.47 -14.16
N GLU A 60 -11.14 -5.32 -14.80
CA GLU A 60 -11.53 -5.26 -16.21
C GLU A 60 -10.40 -5.76 -17.12
N THR A 61 -9.15 -5.37 -16.83
CA THR A 61 -7.97 -5.82 -17.58
C THR A 61 -7.76 -7.33 -17.44
N ALA A 62 -7.92 -7.89 -16.23
CA ALA A 62 -7.80 -9.33 -15.99
C ALA A 62 -8.83 -10.13 -16.80
N LYS A 63 -10.09 -9.65 -16.87
CA LYS A 63 -11.17 -10.30 -17.64
C LYS A 63 -10.92 -10.31 -19.15
N MET A 64 -10.17 -9.35 -19.68
CA MET A 64 -9.82 -9.29 -21.11
C MET A 64 -8.67 -10.22 -21.50
N GLN A 65 -7.83 -10.63 -20.56
CA GLN A 65 -6.69 -11.53 -20.81
C GLN A 65 -7.09 -13.01 -20.85
N ASP A 66 -8.27 -13.35 -20.32
CA ASP A 66 -8.83 -14.71 -20.30
C ASP A 66 -9.73 -15.04 -21.52
N ILE A 67 -9.75 -14.17 -22.56
CA ILE A 67 -10.48 -14.35 -23.83
C ILE A 67 -9.49 -14.51 -24.98
#